data_AF-A0A8D5ZPX4-F1
#
_entry.id   AF-A0A8D5ZPX4-F1
#
_cell.length_a   1.000
_cell.length_b   1.000
_cell.length_c   1.000
_cell.angle_alpha   90.00
_cell.angle_beta   90.00
_cell.angle_gamma   90.00
#
_symmetry.space_group_name_H-M   'P 1'
#
loop_
_entity.id
_entity.type
_entity.pdbx_description
1 polymer ?
#
loop_
_entity_poly.entity_id
_entity_poly.type
_entity_poly.pdbx_seq_one_letter_code
_entity_poly.pdbx_strand_id
1 'polypeptide(L)'
;MNDWWKRWFRSVLTYLIIAVVTVLLMIYYEQAQTKNYIDDYRRLGGSKVINDISDTYKLIIEQYSNYKLNRELKIKIVDRLKRLSAQLQEVDERINTREVDRRVDFSFVYHDIKLVNLALSDSSKDDIVPVIVLHAMEGLGELKREIIYIRYH
;
A
#
# COMPACT_ATOMS: atom_id res chain seq x y z
N MET A 1 -47.18 -32.06 20.81
CA MET A 1 -46.41 -30.80 20.64
C MET A 1 -47.27 -29.85 19.81
N ASN A 2 -47.69 -28.71 20.38
CA ASN A 2 -48.74 -27.84 19.83
C ASN A 2 -48.35 -27.26 18.46
N ASP A 3 -49.26 -27.27 17.48
CA ASP A 3 -48.99 -26.79 16.11
C ASP A 3 -48.59 -25.30 16.03
N TRP A 4 -48.93 -24.54 17.07
CA TRP A 4 -48.49 -23.15 17.23
C TRP A 4 -46.98 -23.05 17.50
N TRP A 5 -46.43 -23.89 18.39
CA TRP A 5 -45.00 -23.95 18.69
C TRP A 5 -44.18 -24.42 17.48
N LYS A 6 -44.70 -25.37 16.69
CA LYS A 6 -44.07 -25.80 15.42
C LYS A 6 -44.00 -24.66 14.41
N ARG A 7 -45.06 -23.86 14.27
CA ARG A 7 -45.09 -22.71 13.35
C ARG A 7 -44.14 -21.61 13.79
N TRP A 8 -44.13 -21.26 15.07
CA TRP A 8 -43.22 -20.26 15.63
C TRP A 8 -41.75 -20.66 15.48
N PHE A 9 -41.41 -21.92 15.81
CA PHE A 9 -40.06 -22.44 15.64
C PHE A 9 -39.61 -22.44 14.17
N ARG A 10 -40.50 -22.79 13.22
CA ARG A 10 -40.20 -22.68 11.79
C ARG A 10 -39.91 -21.25 11.37
N SER A 11 -40.72 -20.29 11.79
CA SER A 11 -40.50 -18.87 11.48
C SER A 11 -39.17 -18.37 12.03
N VAL A 12 -38.86 -18.64 13.30
CA VAL A 12 -37.58 -18.24 13.92
C VAL A 12 -36.39 -18.89 13.19
N LEU A 13 -36.48 -20.17 12.86
CA LEU A 13 -35.44 -20.88 12.12
C LEU A 13 -35.23 -20.29 10.72
N THR A 14 -36.31 -19.93 10.01
CA THR A 14 -36.21 -19.27 8.69
C THR A 14 -35.51 -17.92 8.80
N TYR A 15 -35.86 -17.08 9.78
CA TYR A 15 -35.20 -15.79 9.97
C TYR A 15 -33.72 -15.95 10.36
N LEU A 16 -33.37 -16.96 11.18
CA LEU A 16 -31.99 -17.28 11.49
C LEU A 16 -31.20 -17.70 10.25
N ILE A 17 -31.78 -18.54 9.39
CA ILE A 17 -31.15 -18.96 8.13
C ILE A 17 -30.92 -17.74 7.23
N ILE A 18 -31.91 -16.86 7.08
CA ILE A 18 -31.77 -15.63 6.29
C ILE A 18 -30.63 -14.76 6.84
N ALA A 19 -30.59 -14.53 8.15
CA ALA A 19 -29.53 -13.75 8.77
C ALA A 19 -28.13 -14.34 8.52
N VAL A 20 -27.98 -15.67 8.68
CA VAL A 20 -26.71 -16.36 8.40
C VAL A 20 -26.33 -16.22 6.93
N VAL A 21 -27.27 -16.41 6.00
CA VAL A 21 -27.01 -16.26 4.56
C VAL A 21 -26.61 -14.83 4.21
N THR A 22 -27.29 -13.82 4.76
CA THR A 22 -26.94 -12.41 4.55
C THR A 22 -25.53 -12.09 5.04
N VAL A 23 -25.16 -12.56 6.23
CA VAL A 23 -23.80 -12.36 6.77
C VAL A 23 -22.76 -13.04 5.90
N LEU A 24 -23.01 -14.28 5.46
CA LEU A 24 -22.09 -15.00 4.56
C LEU A 24 -21.93 -14.29 3.20
N LEU A 25 -23.02 -13.79 2.62
CA LEU A 25 -22.97 -13.02 1.38
C LEU A 25 -22.20 -11.72 1.53
N MET A 26 -22.35 -11.04 2.67
CA MET A 26 -21.60 -9.81 2.98
C MET A 26 -20.10 -10.08 3.07
N ILE A 27 -19.69 -11.10 3.85
CA ILE A 27 -18.28 -11.50 3.97
C ILE A 27 -17.69 -11.86 2.61
N TYR A 28 -18.43 -12.64 1.80
CA TYR A 28 -17.98 -13.02 0.47
C TYR A 28 -17.82 -11.80 -0.46
N TYR A 29 -18.74 -10.85 -0.38
CA TYR A 29 -18.70 -9.62 -1.17
C TYR A 29 -17.49 -8.75 -0.80
N GLU A 30 -17.22 -8.56 0.49
CA GLU A 30 -16.05 -7.83 0.99
C GLU A 30 -14.74 -8.48 0.55
N GLN A 31 -14.61 -9.81 0.69
CA GLN A 31 -13.43 -10.54 0.22
C GLN A 31 -13.20 -10.38 -1.29
N ALA A 32 -14.27 -10.42 -2.08
CA ALA A 32 -14.19 -10.23 -3.52
C ALA A 32 -13.75 -8.80 -3.87
N GLN A 33 -14.25 -7.79 -3.17
CA GLN A 33 -13.82 -6.39 -3.36
C GLN A 33 -12.35 -6.19 -3.01
N THR A 34 -11.88 -6.69 -1.87
CA THR A 34 -10.48 -6.59 -1.43
C THR A 34 -9.55 -7.27 -2.42
N LYS A 35 -9.91 -8.46 -2.90
CA LYS A 35 -9.11 -9.16 -3.93
C LYS A 35 -9.03 -8.38 -5.24
N ASN A 36 -10.16 -7.86 -5.72
CA ASN A 36 -10.19 -7.04 -6.93
C ASN A 36 -9.35 -5.76 -6.77
N TYR A 37 -9.39 -5.13 -5.59
CA TYR A 37 -8.58 -3.96 -5.27
C TYR A 37 -7.06 -4.27 -5.34
N ILE A 38 -6.61 -5.36 -4.73
CA ILE A 38 -5.20 -5.77 -4.78
C ILE A 38 -4.79 -6.19 -6.19
N ASP A 39 -5.66 -6.87 -6.93
CA ASP A 39 -5.41 -7.25 -8.32
C ASP A 39 -5.34 -6.01 -9.23
N ASP A 40 -6.18 -5.00 -9.01
CA ASP A 40 -6.13 -3.72 -9.71
C ASP A 40 -4.84 -2.95 -9.41
N TYR A 41 -4.43 -2.88 -8.14
CA TYR A 41 -3.13 -2.32 -7.74
C TYR A 41 -1.95 -3.00 -8.45
N ARG A 42 -1.96 -4.34 -8.53
CA ARG A 42 -0.89 -5.09 -9.23
C ARG A 42 -0.94 -4.85 -10.74
N ARG A 43 -2.14 -4.86 -11.33
CA ARG A 43 -2.35 -4.66 -12.78
C ARG A 43 -1.91 -3.28 -13.23
N LEU A 44 -2.16 -2.25 -12.42
CA LEU A 44 -1.70 -0.88 -12.67
C LEU A 44 -0.19 -0.69 -12.43
N GLY A 45 0.51 -1.73 -11.98
CA GLY A 45 1.96 -1.70 -11.80
C GLY A 45 2.40 -1.11 -10.45
N GLY A 46 1.51 -0.96 -9.47
CA GLY A 46 1.86 -0.38 -8.17
C GLY A 46 3.00 -1.11 -7.47
N SER A 47 3.02 -2.45 -7.50
CA SER A 47 4.13 -3.24 -6.94
C SER A 47 5.46 -2.95 -7.63
N LYS A 48 5.44 -2.68 -8.94
CA LYS A 48 6.63 -2.32 -9.70
C LYS A 48 7.14 -0.95 -9.27
N VAL A 49 6.26 0.05 -9.17
CA VAL A 49 6.62 1.40 -8.71
C VAL A 49 7.24 1.36 -7.31
N ILE A 50 6.62 0.65 -6.37
CA ILE A 50 7.17 0.48 -5.01
C ILE A 50 8.54 -0.20 -5.02
N ASN A 51 8.75 -1.20 -5.88
CA ASN A 51 10.06 -1.83 -6.03
C ASN A 51 11.09 -0.88 -6.64
N ASP A 52 10.72 -0.11 -7.67
CA ASP A 52 11.59 0.87 -8.31
C ASP A 52 12.00 2.00 -7.35
N ILE A 53 11.11 2.40 -6.42
CA ILE A 53 11.45 3.35 -5.33
C ILE A 53 12.47 2.70 -4.38
N SER A 54 12.19 1.47 -3.93
CA SER A 54 13.09 0.72 -3.04
C SER A 54 14.48 0.52 -3.65
N ASP A 55 14.57 0.23 -4.94
CA ASP A 55 15.85 0.09 -5.63
C ASP A 55 16.56 1.44 -5.82
N THR A 56 15.80 2.53 -5.98
CA THR A 56 16.37 3.89 -5.99
C THR A 56 16.97 4.24 -4.62
N TYR A 57 16.33 3.84 -3.52
CA TYR A 57 16.87 4.00 -2.17
C TYR A 57 18.13 3.18 -1.92
N LYS A 58 18.15 1.91 -2.34
CA LYS A 58 19.38 1.09 -2.28
C LYS A 58 20.53 1.73 -3.06
N LEU A 59 20.24 2.27 -4.25
CA LEU A 59 21.23 2.97 -5.05
C LEU A 59 21.79 4.19 -4.30
N ILE A 60 20.97 4.97 -3.60
CA ILE A 60 21.46 6.10 -2.79
C ILE A 60 22.46 5.62 -1.73
N ILE A 61 22.09 4.58 -0.97
CA ILE A 61 22.95 4.03 0.09
C ILE A 61 24.26 3.48 -0.49
N GLU A 62 24.19 2.74 -1.59
CA GLU A 62 25.36 2.20 -2.27
C GLU A 62 26.30 3.32 -2.76
N GLN A 63 25.75 4.34 -3.41
CA GLN A 63 26.54 5.44 -3.96
C GLN A 63 27.10 6.34 -2.87
N TYR A 64 26.38 6.53 -1.77
CA TYR A 64 26.87 7.21 -0.57
C TYR A 64 28.05 6.44 0.04
N SER A 65 27.88 5.14 0.28
CA SER A 65 28.89 4.28 0.92
C SER A 65 30.18 4.18 0.09
N ASN A 66 30.05 4.30 -1.23
CA ASN A 66 31.18 4.32 -2.16
C ASN A 66 31.77 5.73 -2.41
N TYR A 67 31.30 6.76 -1.71
CA TYR A 67 31.69 8.18 -1.91
C TYR A 67 31.46 8.70 -3.35
N LYS A 68 30.51 8.11 -4.07
CA LYS A 68 30.17 8.42 -5.48
C LYS A 68 28.91 9.27 -5.63
N LEU A 69 28.24 9.62 -4.52
CA LEU A 69 27.02 10.44 -4.52
C LEU A 69 27.33 11.92 -4.81
N ASN A 70 27.63 12.24 -6.07
CA ASN A 70 27.91 13.59 -6.53
C ASN A 70 26.61 14.38 -6.85
N ARG A 71 26.75 15.70 -7.05
CA ARG A 71 25.61 16.60 -7.32
C ARG A 71 24.77 16.19 -8.53
N GLU A 72 25.40 15.75 -9.62
CA GLU A 72 24.69 15.33 -10.83
C GLU A 72 23.85 14.08 -10.57
N LEU A 73 24.40 13.11 -9.85
CA LEU A 73 23.70 11.89 -9.47
C LEU A 73 22.54 12.17 -8.52
N LYS A 74 22.72 13.08 -7.54
CA LYS A 74 21.64 13.52 -6.64
C LYS A 74 20.47 14.10 -7.43
N ILE A 75 20.73 14.96 -8.42
CA ILE A 75 19.69 15.53 -9.29
C ILE A 75 18.95 14.41 -10.05
N LYS A 76 19.69 13.48 -10.68
CA LYS A 76 19.10 12.34 -11.40
C LYS A 76 18.23 11.47 -10.50
N ILE A 77 18.65 11.25 -9.25
CA ILE A 77 17.90 10.49 -8.26
C ILE A 77 16.62 11.22 -7.86
N VAL A 78 16.71 12.52 -7.55
CA VAL A 78 15.54 13.35 -7.20
C VAL A 78 14.52 13.35 -8.34
N ASP A 79 14.95 13.50 -9.59
CA ASP A 79 14.07 13.48 -10.75
C ASP A 79 13.44 12.09 -10.99
N ARG A 80 14.18 11.01 -10.68
CA ARG A 80 13.63 9.65 -10.70
C ARG A 80 12.58 9.48 -9.60
N LEU A 81 12.86 9.88 -8.37
CA LEU A 81 11.93 9.78 -7.24
C LEU A 81 10.65 10.59 -7.47
N LYS A 82 10.75 11.80 -8.04
CA LYS A 82 9.57 12.60 -8.43
C LYS A 82 8.70 11.88 -9.44
N ARG A 83 9.30 11.28 -10.48
CA ARG A 83 8.55 10.51 -11.50
C ARG A 83 7.88 9.29 -10.90
N LEU A 84 8.59 8.54 -10.05
CA LEU A 84 8.03 7.37 -9.36
C LEU A 84 6.91 7.76 -8.40
N SER A 85 7.04 8.89 -7.69
CA SER A 85 5.98 9.44 -6.83
C SER A 85 4.73 9.77 -7.63
N ALA A 86 4.87 10.41 -8.80
CA ALA A 86 3.75 10.73 -9.67
C ALA A 86 3.07 9.47 -10.22
N GLN A 87 3.84 8.45 -10.60
CA GLN A 87 3.31 7.15 -11.02
C GLN A 87 2.56 6.46 -9.88
N LEU A 88 3.10 6.51 -8.65
CA LEU A 88 2.43 5.94 -7.49
C LEU A 88 1.13 6.68 -7.18
N GLN A 89 1.11 8.00 -7.28
CA GLN A 89 -0.11 8.81 -7.13
C GLN A 89 -1.16 8.46 -8.19
N GLU A 90 -0.77 8.27 -9.44
CA GLU A 90 -1.70 7.84 -10.48
C GLU A 90 -2.28 6.44 -10.19
N VAL A 91 -1.47 5.52 -9.65
CA VAL A 91 -1.96 4.21 -9.20
C VAL A 91 -2.94 4.38 -8.04
N ASP A 92 -2.59 5.17 -7.04
CA ASP A 92 -3.41 5.43 -5.84
C ASP A 92 -4.78 6.03 -6.19
N GLU A 93 -4.80 7.06 -7.04
CA GLU A 93 -6.02 7.70 -7.51
C GLU A 93 -6.93 6.72 -8.28
N ARG A 94 -6.35 5.82 -9.08
CA ARG A 94 -7.10 4.83 -9.86
C ARG A 94 -7.70 3.73 -9.00
N ILE A 95 -6.98 3.26 -7.97
CA ILE A 95 -7.48 2.19 -7.10
C ILE A 95 -8.44 2.69 -6.01
N ASN A 96 -8.33 3.96 -5.60
CA ASN A 96 -9.21 4.57 -4.59
C ASN A 96 -10.60 4.98 -5.09
N THR A 97 -10.99 4.54 -6.28
CA THR A 97 -12.33 4.81 -6.85
C THR A 97 -13.44 3.97 -6.23
N ARG A 98 -13.12 2.96 -5.42
CA ARG A 98 -14.08 2.05 -4.78
C ARG A 98 -13.97 2.09 -3.27
N GLU A 99 -15.10 1.91 -2.61
CA GLU A 99 -15.13 1.66 -1.17
C GLU A 99 -14.62 0.23 -0.93
N VAL A 100 -13.59 0.11 -0.10
CA VAL A 100 -12.98 -1.15 0.32
C VAL A 100 -12.71 -1.04 1.81
N ASP A 101 -12.93 -2.14 2.52
CA ASP A 101 -12.80 -2.22 3.98
C ASP A 101 -11.36 -1.91 4.46
N ARG A 102 -10.35 -2.28 3.65
CA ARG A 102 -8.94 -1.94 3.90
C ARG A 102 -8.28 -1.33 2.67
N ARG A 103 -7.87 -0.08 2.80
CA ARG A 103 -7.07 0.64 1.81
C ARG A 103 -5.60 0.57 2.16
N VAL A 104 -4.76 0.62 1.14
CA VAL A 104 -3.32 0.75 1.31
C VAL A 104 -3.03 2.25 1.45
N ASP A 105 -2.38 2.65 2.53
CA ASP A 105 -2.01 4.05 2.75
C ASP A 105 -0.61 4.35 2.20
N PHE A 106 -0.54 5.13 1.12
CA PHE A 106 0.72 5.57 0.51
C PHE A 106 1.23 6.91 1.07
N SER A 107 0.52 7.55 2.01
CA SER A 107 0.88 8.87 2.55
C SER A 107 2.30 8.92 3.11
N PHE A 108 2.71 7.88 3.83
CA PHE A 108 4.06 7.73 4.36
C PHE A 108 5.12 7.65 3.25
N VAL A 109 4.82 6.97 2.14
CA VAL A 109 5.75 6.90 0.99
C VAL A 109 5.96 8.28 0.37
N TYR A 110 4.89 9.07 0.21
CA TYR A 110 5.02 10.44 -0.30
C TYR A 110 5.81 11.33 0.65
N HIS A 111 5.59 11.16 1.96
CA HIS A 111 6.33 11.88 2.99
C HIS A 111 7.83 11.55 2.93
N ASP A 112 8.17 10.27 2.88
CA ASP A 112 9.55 9.79 2.86
C ASP A 112 10.28 10.20 1.58
N ILE A 113 9.63 10.09 0.41
CA ILE A 113 10.17 10.61 -0.85
C ILE A 113 10.49 12.10 -0.74
N LYS A 114 9.61 12.89 -0.11
CA LYS A 114 9.83 14.32 0.09
C LYS A 114 11.04 14.58 1.00
N LEU A 115 11.17 13.86 2.11
CA LEU A 115 12.30 13.98 3.02
C LEU A 115 13.62 13.60 2.35
N VAL A 116 13.64 12.48 1.62
CA VAL A 116 14.82 12.05 0.86
C VAL A 116 15.20 13.10 -0.19
N ASN A 117 14.24 13.64 -0.93
CA ASN A 117 14.50 14.69 -1.92
C ASN A 117 15.07 15.96 -1.29
N LEU A 118 14.56 16.36 -0.12
CA LEU A 118 15.08 17.51 0.62
C LEU A 118 16.52 17.27 1.09
N ALA A 119 16.81 16.09 1.64
CA ALA A 119 18.14 15.73 2.10
C ALA A 119 19.15 15.68 0.94
N LEU A 120 18.77 15.11 -0.21
CA LEU A 120 19.63 15.07 -1.40
C LEU A 120 19.85 16.44 -2.06
N SER A 121 18.93 17.38 -1.86
CA SER A 121 19.04 18.74 -2.44
C SER A 121 19.87 19.69 -1.57
N ASP A 122 20.01 19.38 -0.27
CA ASP A 122 20.73 20.18 0.70
C ASP A 122 22.09 19.56 1.01
N SER A 123 23.17 20.14 0.46
CA SER A 123 24.54 19.65 0.68
C SER A 123 24.99 19.70 2.14
N SER A 124 24.31 20.44 3.02
CA SER A 124 24.62 20.46 4.46
C SER A 124 24.09 19.24 5.21
N LYS A 125 23.25 18.42 4.57
CA LYS A 125 22.55 17.27 5.16
C LYS A 125 23.01 15.93 4.60
N ASP A 126 24.16 15.91 3.93
CA ASP A 126 24.71 14.70 3.31
C ASP A 126 24.95 13.58 4.32
N ASP A 127 25.34 13.92 5.54
CA ASP A 127 25.59 13.01 6.65
C ASP A 127 24.33 12.27 7.14
N ILE A 128 23.16 12.90 7.02
CA ILE A 128 21.88 12.32 7.43
C ILE A 128 21.12 11.62 6.29
N VAL A 129 21.55 11.78 5.04
CA VAL A 129 20.93 11.11 3.87
C VAL A 129 20.77 9.60 4.09
N PRO A 130 21.80 8.85 4.54
CA PRO A 130 21.66 7.40 4.72
C PRO A 130 20.61 7.03 5.76
N VAL A 131 20.51 7.80 6.85
CA VAL A 131 19.55 7.55 7.93
C VAL A 131 18.12 7.74 7.44
N ILE A 132 17.86 8.84 6.72
CA ILE A 132 16.53 9.13 6.15
C ILE A 132 16.15 8.06 5.13
N VAL A 133 17.10 7.65 4.28
CA VAL A 133 16.85 6.62 3.25
C VAL A 133 16.62 5.24 3.87
N LEU A 134 17.35 4.88 4.93
CA LEU A 134 17.11 3.63 5.66
C LEU A 134 15.71 3.60 6.29
N HIS A 135 15.30 4.69 6.94
CA HIS A 135 13.95 4.80 7.50
C HIS A 135 12.87 4.64 6.41
N ALA A 136 13.05 5.33 5.27
CA ALA A 136 12.15 5.20 4.13
C ALA A 136 12.11 3.76 3.56
N MET A 137 13.23 3.05 3.57
CA MET A 137 13.28 1.64 3.16
C MET A 137 12.54 0.72 4.13
N GLU A 138 12.61 0.98 5.43
CA GLU A 138 11.85 0.25 6.46
C GLU A 138 10.34 0.44 6.23
N GLY A 139 9.88 1.69 6.06
CA GLY A 139 8.48 2.01 5.77
C GLY A 139 7.96 1.31 4.51
N LEU A 140 8.75 1.28 3.43
CA LEU A 140 8.40 0.50 2.23
C LEU A 140 8.34 -1.02 2.49
N GLY A 141 9.18 -1.53 3.38
CA GLY A 141 9.16 -2.93 3.79
C GLY A 141 7.93 -3.31 4.60
N GLU A 142 7.43 -2.40 5.44
CA GLU A 142 6.18 -2.54 6.18
C GLU A 142 4.97 -2.47 5.23
N LEU A 143 4.94 -1.49 4.32
CA LEU A 143 3.91 -1.36 3.31
C LEU A 143 3.77 -2.62 2.44
N LYS A 144 4.91 -3.21 2.01
CA LYS A 144 4.89 -4.47 1.25
C LYS A 144 4.27 -5.61 2.07
N ARG A 145 4.55 -5.67 3.38
CA ARG A 145 3.96 -6.67 4.28
C ARG A 145 2.46 -6.44 4.45
N GLU A 146 2.03 -5.20 4.58
CA GLU A 146 0.62 -4.84 4.67
C GLU A 146 -0.15 -5.22 3.40
N ILE A 147 0.38 -4.90 2.22
CA ILE A 147 -0.23 -5.29 0.93
C ILE A 147 -0.38 -6.81 0.83
N ILE A 148 0.63 -7.56 1.28
CA ILE A 148 0.56 -9.03 1.34
C ILE A 148 -0.51 -9.46 2.35
N TYR A 149 -0.57 -8.84 3.52
CA TYR A 149 -1.55 -9.17 4.54
C TYR A 149 -2.99 -8.96 4.05
N ILE A 150 -3.30 -7.81 3.44
CA ILE A 150 -4.60 -7.49 2.83
C ILE A 150 -4.98 -8.51 1.74
N ARG A 151 -4.01 -9.11 1.05
CA ARG A 151 -4.28 -10.12 0.02
C ARG A 151 -4.73 -11.46 0.61
N TYR A 152 -4.26 -11.82 1.79
CA TYR A 152 -4.43 -13.15 2.38
C TYR A 152 -5.37 -13.18 3.60
N HIS A 153 -5.84 -12.02 4.07
CA HIS A 153 -6.77 -11.87 5.21
C HIS A 153 -7.85 -10.85 4.85
#